data_AF-X1CH14-F1
#
_entry.id   AF-X1CH14-F1
#
_cell.length_a   1.000
_cell.length_b   1.000
_cell.length_c   1.000
_cell.angle_alpha   90.00
_cell.angle_beta   90.00
_cell.angle_gamma   90.00
#
_symmetry.space_group_name_H-M   'P 1'
#
loop_
_entity.id
_entity.type
_entity.pdbx_description
1 polymer ?
#
loop_
_entity_poly.entity_id
_entity_poly.type
_entity_poly.pdbx_seq_one_letter_code
_entity_poly.pdbx_strand_id
1 'polypeptide(L)'
;PLPKQKRIAAKVQELMAQVEHADTACEKQLEAAKALPSAYLRQVFESKETKRWERRRLGELFYVQQGVAMSPKRREGISPHPFLRTLNVLWGHVDLSMLDQMDFTDEEVAKLSLKPGDLLVCEGGEVGRTAIWRGELEGCLYQNHIHRLRGLSDNVVPDFYVYWMQAAFQVFGSYSGQESKTTIPNLSGSQLKSFKVP
;
A
#
# COMPACT_ATOMS: atom_id res chain seq x y z
N PRO A 1 -12.43 54.81 -20.18
CA PRO A 1 -11.23 55.39 -20.85
C PRO A 1 -10.14 54.34 -21.08
N LEU A 2 -9.63 54.23 -22.31
CA LEU A 2 -8.60 53.25 -22.73
C LEU A 2 -7.34 53.20 -21.84
N PRO A 3 -6.80 54.32 -21.30
CA PRO A 3 -5.63 54.27 -20.42
C PRO A 3 -5.87 53.51 -19.11
N LYS A 4 -7.08 53.61 -18.54
CA LYS A 4 -7.46 52.87 -17.33
C LYS A 4 -7.56 51.37 -17.60
N GLN A 5 -8.11 50.98 -18.76
CA GLN A 5 -8.20 49.58 -19.18
C GLN A 5 -6.82 48.96 -19.38
N LYS A 6 -5.89 49.66 -20.05
CA LYS A 6 -4.48 49.20 -20.21
C LYS A 6 -3.78 48.99 -18.86
N ARG A 7 -3.98 49.89 -17.90
CA ARG A 7 -3.40 49.76 -16.55
C ARG A 7 -3.96 48.55 -15.79
N ILE A 8 -5.27 48.32 -15.89
CA ILE A 8 -5.91 47.15 -15.27
C ILE A 8 -5.39 45.86 -15.91
N ALA A 9 -5.35 45.79 -17.25
CA ALA A 9 -4.83 44.62 -17.97
C ALA A 9 -3.38 44.30 -17.59
N ALA A 10 -2.50 45.31 -17.53
CA ALA A 10 -1.12 45.13 -17.10
C ALA A 10 -1.03 44.60 -15.66
N LYS A 11 -1.86 45.12 -14.74
CA LYS A 11 -1.85 44.64 -13.35
C LYS A 11 -2.38 43.21 -13.23
N VAL A 12 -3.41 42.85 -13.99
CA VAL A 12 -3.92 41.46 -14.04
C VAL A 12 -2.86 40.52 -14.60
N GLN A 13 -2.17 40.89 -15.68
CA GLN A 13 -1.08 40.08 -16.25
C GLN A 13 0.06 39.87 -15.25
N GLU A 14 0.46 40.92 -14.54
CA GLU A 14 1.47 40.83 -13.49
C GLU A 14 1.04 39.87 -12.36
N LEU A 15 -0.21 39.99 -11.88
CA LEU A 15 -0.74 39.11 -10.84
C LEU A 15 -0.86 37.66 -11.30
N MET A 16 -1.29 37.42 -12.54
CA MET A 16 -1.37 36.06 -13.10
C MET A 16 0.02 35.43 -13.23
N ALA A 17 1.03 36.19 -13.66
CA ALA A 17 2.41 35.70 -13.70
C ALA A 17 2.96 35.36 -12.30
N GLN A 18 2.56 36.11 -11.26
CA GLN A 18 2.92 35.78 -9.88
C GLN A 18 2.27 34.47 -9.40
N VAL A 19 0.99 34.25 -9.74
CA VAL A 19 0.28 33.00 -9.43
C VAL A 19 0.94 31.82 -10.15
N GLU A 20 1.19 31.91 -11.45
CA GLU A 20 1.85 30.85 -12.23
C GLU A 20 3.25 30.50 -11.67
N HIS A 21 4.00 31.52 -11.23
CA HIS A 21 5.30 31.30 -10.61
C HIS A 21 5.17 30.56 -9.26
N ALA A 22 4.18 30.93 -8.44
CA ALA A 22 3.91 30.29 -7.16
C ALA A 22 3.45 28.83 -7.34
N ASP A 23 2.56 28.57 -8.30
CA ASP A 23 2.09 27.22 -8.62
C ASP A 23 3.26 26.32 -9.05
N THR A 24 4.10 26.81 -9.96
CA THR A 24 5.29 26.09 -10.43
C THR A 24 6.28 25.79 -9.29
N ALA A 25 6.45 26.73 -8.35
CA ALA A 25 7.32 26.54 -7.19
C ALA A 25 6.75 25.48 -6.23
N CYS A 26 5.45 25.51 -5.99
CA CYS A 26 4.74 24.54 -5.16
C CYS A 26 4.85 23.12 -5.74
N GLU A 27 4.63 22.97 -7.04
CA GLU A 27 4.77 21.70 -7.75
C GLU A 27 6.19 21.13 -7.60
N LYS A 28 7.23 21.95 -7.82
CA LYS A 28 8.63 21.53 -7.65
C LYS A 28 8.93 21.07 -6.22
N GLN A 29 8.42 21.79 -5.23
CA GLN A 29 8.65 21.46 -3.83
C GLN A 29 7.90 20.19 -3.41
N LEU A 30 6.69 19.98 -3.94
CA LEU A 30 5.93 18.76 -3.77
C LEU A 30 6.64 17.55 -4.39
N GLU A 31 7.18 17.69 -5.61
CA GLU A 31 7.96 16.62 -6.25
C GLU A 31 9.24 16.29 -5.47
N ALA A 32 9.96 17.30 -4.98
CA ALA A 32 11.11 17.07 -4.11
C ALA A 32 10.74 16.35 -2.81
N ALA A 33 9.63 16.74 -2.17
CA ALA A 33 9.13 16.10 -0.95
C ALA A 33 8.71 14.64 -1.19
N LYS A 34 8.05 14.35 -2.32
CA LYS A 34 7.68 12.98 -2.72
C LYS A 34 8.90 12.09 -2.98
N ALA A 35 10.04 12.66 -3.37
CA ALA A 35 11.27 11.90 -3.62
C ALA A 35 12.04 11.51 -2.34
N LEU A 36 11.84 12.24 -1.23
CA LEU A 36 12.58 12.02 0.03
C LEU A 36 12.41 10.61 0.62
N PRO A 37 11.20 10.03 0.74
CA PRO A 37 11.04 8.68 1.28
C PRO A 37 11.88 7.65 0.53
N SER A 38 11.84 7.67 -0.81
CA SER A 38 12.62 6.77 -1.65
C SER A 38 14.13 6.96 -1.48
N ALA A 39 14.60 8.19 -1.26
CA ALA A 39 16.00 8.46 -0.98
C ALA A 39 16.44 7.86 0.37
N TYR A 40 15.64 8.01 1.43
CA TYR A 40 15.92 7.41 2.73
C TYR A 40 15.88 5.88 2.71
N LEU A 41 14.88 5.29 2.06
CA LEU A 41 14.80 3.84 1.88
C LEU A 41 16.03 3.29 1.15
N ARG A 42 16.49 3.97 0.10
CA ARG A 42 17.73 3.63 -0.60
C ARG A 42 18.93 3.70 0.33
N GLN A 43 19.07 4.80 1.07
CA GLN A 43 20.19 5.00 2.01
C GLN A 43 20.26 3.88 3.07
N VAL A 44 19.13 3.51 3.66
CA VAL A 44 19.05 2.47 4.69
C VAL A 44 19.34 1.09 4.11
N PHE A 45 18.59 0.69 3.07
CA PHE A 45 18.62 -0.68 2.58
C PHE A 45 19.77 -1.00 1.61
N GLU A 46 20.45 0.00 1.04
CA GLU A 46 21.68 -0.21 0.25
C GLU A 46 22.98 -0.03 1.05
N SER A 47 22.87 0.19 2.37
CA SER A 47 24.03 0.29 3.25
C SER A 47 24.89 -0.98 3.21
N LYS A 48 26.16 -0.87 3.60
CA LYS A 48 27.08 -2.02 3.62
C LYS A 48 26.63 -3.11 4.59
N GLU A 49 25.93 -2.73 5.65
CA GLU A 49 25.42 -3.64 6.68
C GLU A 49 24.24 -4.44 6.14
N THR A 50 23.22 -3.77 5.58
CA THR A 50 22.02 -4.42 5.05
C THR A 50 22.31 -5.35 3.88
N LYS A 51 23.36 -5.08 3.10
CA LYS A 51 23.83 -5.97 2.03
C LYS A 51 24.40 -7.30 2.54
N ARG A 52 24.77 -7.40 3.81
CA ARG A 52 25.30 -8.63 4.43
C ARG A 52 24.23 -9.47 5.12
N TRP A 53 23.02 -8.94 5.28
CA TRP A 53 21.93 -9.67 5.91
C TRP A 53 21.55 -10.91 5.10
N GLU A 54 21.30 -12.01 5.80
CA GLU A 54 20.85 -13.25 5.21
C GLU A 54 19.52 -13.04 4.48
N ARG A 55 19.32 -13.72 3.34
CA ARG A 55 18.08 -13.61 2.56
C ARG A 55 17.21 -14.84 2.72
N ARG A 56 16.11 -14.69 3.44
CA ARG A 56 15.12 -15.76 3.69
C ARG A 56 13.93 -15.63 2.76
N ARG A 57 13.18 -16.72 2.58
CA ARG A 57 11.90 -16.65 1.86
C ARG A 57 10.86 -16.08 2.80
N LEU A 58 10.02 -15.18 2.30
CA LEU A 58 8.95 -14.56 3.07
C LEU A 58 8.03 -15.60 3.75
N GLY A 59 7.74 -16.70 3.04
CA GLY A 59 6.93 -17.80 3.58
C GLY A 59 7.57 -18.59 4.73
N GLU A 60 8.87 -18.42 4.98
CA GLU A 60 9.56 -18.97 6.16
C GLU A 60 9.38 -18.08 7.40
N LEU A 61 8.96 -16.83 7.22
CA LEU A 61 8.83 -15.82 8.27
C LEU A 61 7.37 -15.51 8.59
N PHE A 62 6.48 -15.67 7.61
CA PHE A 62 5.07 -15.31 7.72
C PHE A 62 4.12 -16.44 7.33
N TYR A 63 3.08 -16.63 8.13
CA TYR A 63 1.87 -17.31 7.70
C TYR A 63 1.08 -16.41 6.76
N VAL A 64 1.01 -16.78 5.47
CA VAL A 64 0.29 -16.03 4.43
C VAL A 64 -1.10 -16.60 4.22
N GLN A 65 -2.11 -15.76 4.36
CA GLN A 65 -3.53 -16.09 4.20
C GLN A 65 -4.22 -15.13 3.24
N GLN A 66 -4.70 -15.65 2.10
CA GLN A 66 -5.52 -14.89 1.15
C GLN A 66 -6.93 -14.67 1.70
N GLY A 67 -7.54 -13.53 1.35
CA GLY A 67 -8.92 -13.22 1.73
C GLY A 67 -9.95 -13.94 0.87
N VAL A 68 -11.20 -13.50 0.99
CA VAL A 68 -12.37 -14.14 0.35
C VAL A 68 -12.84 -13.36 -0.86
N ALA A 69 -13.25 -14.08 -1.91
CA ALA A 69 -13.76 -13.46 -3.13
C ALA A 69 -15.18 -12.94 -2.94
N MET A 70 -15.45 -11.74 -3.48
CA MET A 70 -16.79 -11.19 -3.58
C MET A 70 -17.67 -12.07 -4.45
N SER A 71 -18.92 -12.28 -4.03
CA SER A 71 -19.96 -12.87 -4.87
C SER A 71 -21.31 -12.18 -4.59
N PRO A 72 -22.27 -12.21 -5.53
CA PRO A 72 -23.59 -11.62 -5.30
C PRO A 72 -24.27 -12.14 -4.03
N LYS A 73 -24.12 -13.43 -3.73
CA LYS A 73 -24.68 -14.06 -2.52
C LYS A 73 -24.18 -13.46 -1.22
N ARG A 74 -22.95 -12.93 -1.20
CA ARG A 74 -22.37 -12.29 -0.01
C ARG A 74 -22.86 -10.85 0.21
N ARG A 75 -23.70 -10.29 -0.67
CA ARG A 75 -24.25 -8.93 -0.48
C ARG A 75 -25.49 -8.91 0.42
N GLU A 76 -26.18 -10.03 0.53
CA GLU A 76 -27.50 -10.14 1.17
C GLU A 76 -27.52 -11.27 2.20
N GLY A 77 -26.39 -11.48 2.90
CA GLY A 77 -26.29 -12.54 3.91
C GLY A 77 -26.70 -12.08 5.31
N ILE A 78 -26.59 -13.00 6.26
CA ILE A 78 -27.09 -12.86 7.65
C ILE A 78 -26.00 -12.49 8.67
N SER A 79 -24.74 -12.52 8.27
CA SER A 79 -23.53 -12.22 9.03
C SER A 79 -22.66 -11.20 8.27
N PRO A 80 -23.13 -9.94 8.11
CA PRO A 80 -22.38 -8.90 7.41
C PRO A 80 -21.21 -8.39 8.26
N HIS A 81 -20.01 -8.38 7.67
CA HIS A 81 -18.81 -7.80 8.26
C HIS A 81 -18.21 -6.71 7.35
N PRO A 82 -17.62 -5.65 7.93
CA PRO A 82 -16.83 -4.70 7.17
C PRO A 82 -15.58 -5.39 6.61
N PHE A 83 -15.21 -5.09 5.37
CA PHE A 83 -14.04 -5.71 4.76
C PHE A 83 -13.15 -4.73 4.01
N LEU A 84 -11.86 -5.02 4.02
CA LEU A 84 -10.84 -4.29 3.29
C LEU A 84 -10.79 -4.73 1.83
N ARG A 85 -10.66 -3.74 0.95
CA ARG A 85 -10.33 -3.88 -0.47
C ARG A 85 -8.96 -3.32 -0.76
N THR A 86 -8.46 -3.57 -1.97
CA THR A 86 -7.17 -3.01 -2.40
C THR A 86 -7.14 -1.48 -2.36
N LEU A 87 -8.29 -0.80 -2.42
CA LEU A 87 -8.36 0.65 -2.24
C LEU A 87 -8.10 1.09 -0.79
N ASN A 88 -8.38 0.23 0.20
CA ASN A 88 -8.22 0.53 1.61
C ASN A 88 -6.77 0.31 2.10
N VAL A 89 -5.97 -0.48 1.40
CA VAL A 89 -4.58 -0.77 1.79
C VAL A 89 -3.63 0.07 0.95
N LEU A 90 -3.05 1.08 1.58
CA LEU A 90 -2.09 2.02 0.98
C LEU A 90 -0.69 1.72 1.52
N TRP A 91 0.33 2.36 0.95
CA TRP A 91 1.68 2.21 1.48
C TRP A 91 1.75 2.76 2.92
N GLY A 92 2.06 1.87 3.86
CA GLY A 92 2.25 2.19 5.27
C GLY A 92 1.00 2.48 6.08
N HIS A 93 -0.20 2.53 5.49
CA HIS A 93 -1.42 2.83 6.22
C HIS A 93 -2.67 2.16 5.61
N VAL A 94 -3.69 1.98 6.45
CA VAL A 94 -4.99 1.47 6.06
C VAL A 94 -6.00 2.62 6.13
N ASP A 95 -6.73 2.85 5.03
CA ASP A 95 -7.81 3.82 4.94
C ASP A 95 -9.17 3.16 5.15
N LEU A 96 -9.84 3.57 6.22
CA LEU A 96 -11.16 3.07 6.63
C LEU A 96 -12.29 4.08 6.35
N SER A 97 -12.01 5.18 5.65
CA SER A 97 -13.00 6.23 5.37
C SER A 97 -14.23 5.70 4.60
N MET A 98 -14.02 4.71 3.74
CA MET A 98 -15.07 4.01 3.00
C MET A 98 -14.86 2.51 3.07
N LEU A 99 -15.68 1.83 3.89
CA LEU A 99 -15.73 0.38 3.98
C LEU A 99 -17.09 -0.12 3.49
N ASP A 100 -17.03 -1.13 2.62
CA ASP A 100 -18.20 -1.91 2.26
C ASP A 100 -18.38 -3.05 3.27
N GLN A 101 -19.55 -3.67 3.24
CA GLN A 101 -19.84 -4.89 4.00
C GLN A 101 -20.10 -6.05 3.05
N MET A 102 -19.71 -7.24 3.49
CA MET A 102 -20.13 -8.49 2.87
C MET A 102 -20.32 -9.57 3.93
N ASP A 103 -21.06 -10.60 3.56
CA ASP A 103 -21.32 -11.75 4.40
C ASP A 103 -20.11 -12.69 4.49
N PHE A 104 -19.88 -13.23 5.68
CA PHE A 104 -18.86 -14.25 5.94
C PHE A 104 -19.42 -15.38 6.80
N THR A 105 -18.96 -16.60 6.55
CA THR A 105 -19.27 -17.72 7.46
C THR A 105 -18.45 -17.62 8.74
N ASP A 106 -18.90 -18.24 9.83
CA ASP A 106 -18.15 -18.26 11.10
C ASP A 106 -16.73 -18.82 10.94
N GLU A 107 -16.56 -19.79 10.02
CA GLU A 107 -15.28 -20.38 9.66
C GLU A 107 -14.37 -19.36 8.94
N GLU A 108 -14.93 -18.57 8.03
CA GLU A 108 -14.22 -17.48 7.35
C GLU A 108 -13.85 -16.37 8.35
N VAL A 109 -14.76 -15.99 9.25
CA VAL A 109 -14.50 -15.00 10.31
C VAL A 109 -13.33 -15.47 11.19
N ALA A 110 -13.36 -16.72 11.68
CA ALA A 110 -12.30 -17.27 12.50
C ALA A 110 -10.93 -17.29 11.79
N LYS A 111 -10.93 -17.62 10.49
CA LYS A 111 -9.71 -17.73 9.69
C LYS A 111 -9.13 -16.37 9.29
N LEU A 112 -9.99 -15.41 8.97
CA LEU A 112 -9.63 -14.12 8.36
C LEU A 112 -9.61 -12.97 9.36
N SER A 113 -9.94 -13.22 10.63
CA SER A 113 -9.82 -12.21 11.68
C SER A 113 -8.40 -11.60 11.73
N LEU A 114 -8.36 -10.28 11.72
CA LEU A 114 -7.14 -9.48 11.79
C LEU A 114 -6.72 -9.28 13.25
N LYS A 115 -5.41 -9.26 13.47
CA LYS A 115 -4.77 -8.99 14.76
C LYS A 115 -3.76 -7.86 14.61
N PRO A 116 -3.56 -7.03 15.65
CA PRO A 116 -2.51 -6.02 15.63
C PRO A 116 -1.15 -6.65 15.26
N GLY A 117 -0.46 -6.03 14.31
CA GLY A 117 0.82 -6.51 13.77
C GLY A 117 0.70 -7.39 12.52
N ASP A 118 -0.52 -7.76 12.10
CA ASP A 118 -0.71 -8.39 10.80
C ASP A 118 -0.33 -7.42 9.67
N LEU A 119 0.43 -7.90 8.69
CA LEU A 119 0.72 -7.17 7.46
C LEU A 119 -0.34 -7.49 6.41
N LEU A 120 -0.81 -6.47 5.72
CA LEU A 120 -1.75 -6.57 4.61
C LEU A 120 -1.03 -6.22 3.33
N VAL A 121 -1.01 -7.14 2.36
CA VAL A 121 -0.31 -6.97 1.09
C VAL A 121 -1.30 -7.09 -0.07
N CYS A 122 -1.35 -6.08 -0.94
CA CYS A 122 -2.19 -6.07 -2.13
C CYS A 122 -1.66 -7.01 -3.22
N GLU A 123 -2.53 -7.89 -3.71
CA GLU A 123 -2.28 -8.74 -4.89
C GLU A 123 -2.47 -7.98 -6.21
N GLY A 124 -3.36 -6.99 -6.24
CA GLY A 124 -3.73 -6.26 -7.46
C GLY A 124 -4.03 -4.78 -7.22
N GLY A 125 -4.32 -4.05 -8.30
CA GLY A 125 -4.25 -2.59 -8.31
C GLY A 125 -2.79 -2.16 -8.44
N GLU A 126 -2.30 -1.31 -7.53
CA GLU A 126 -0.85 -1.18 -7.33
C GLU A 126 -0.37 -2.36 -6.45
N VAL A 127 0.26 -3.33 -7.11
CA VAL A 127 0.77 -4.59 -6.55
C VAL A 127 1.83 -4.31 -5.49
N GLY A 128 1.80 -5.10 -4.41
CA GLY A 128 2.82 -5.04 -3.36
C GLY A 128 2.58 -3.99 -2.28
N ARG A 129 1.59 -3.10 -2.46
CA ARG A 129 1.16 -2.16 -1.40
C ARG A 129 0.99 -2.89 -0.09
N THR A 130 1.72 -2.42 0.92
CA THR A 130 1.82 -3.08 2.22
C THR A 130 1.53 -2.10 3.34
N ALA A 131 0.68 -2.50 4.28
CA ALA A 131 0.39 -1.77 5.52
C ALA A 131 0.31 -2.74 6.71
N ILE A 132 0.45 -2.18 7.92
CA ILE A 132 0.19 -2.92 9.16
C ILE A 132 -1.24 -2.67 9.58
N TRP A 133 -1.94 -3.73 9.96
CA TRP A 133 -3.14 -3.65 10.75
C TRP A 133 -2.79 -3.38 12.22
N ARG A 134 -3.23 -2.25 12.75
CA ARG A 134 -2.96 -1.82 14.13
C ARG A 134 -4.15 -2.07 15.08
N GLY A 135 -5.21 -2.71 14.59
CA GLY A 135 -6.43 -2.94 15.39
C GLY A 135 -7.43 -1.81 15.23
N GLU A 136 -7.47 -1.20 14.05
CA GLU A 136 -8.26 -0.01 13.74
C GLU A 136 -9.77 -0.25 13.83
N LEU A 137 -10.23 -1.47 13.51
CA LEU A 137 -11.64 -1.83 13.55
C LEU A 137 -11.87 -3.30 13.90
N GLU A 138 -12.51 -3.57 15.04
CA GLU A 138 -12.87 -4.92 15.44
C GLU A 138 -13.84 -5.58 14.43
N GLY A 139 -13.66 -6.88 14.19
CA GLY A 139 -14.50 -7.65 13.26
C GLY A 139 -14.29 -7.33 11.78
N CYS A 140 -13.28 -6.52 11.43
CA CYS A 140 -12.93 -6.23 10.05
C CYS A 140 -12.17 -7.39 9.40
N LEU A 141 -12.58 -7.74 8.19
CA LEU A 141 -12.02 -8.83 7.37
C LEU A 141 -11.47 -8.27 6.05
N TYR A 142 -11.13 -9.12 5.09
CA TYR A 142 -10.49 -8.67 3.84
C TYR A 142 -10.81 -9.56 2.64
N GLN A 143 -10.82 -8.93 1.45
CA GLN A 143 -11.11 -9.62 0.19
C GLN A 143 -9.91 -10.42 -0.36
N ASN A 144 -10.15 -11.27 -1.35
CA ASN A 144 -9.18 -12.15 -2.02
C ASN A 144 -7.98 -11.43 -2.66
N HIS A 145 -8.09 -10.15 -2.98
CA HIS A 145 -6.99 -9.35 -3.52
C HIS A 145 -6.07 -8.75 -2.43
N ILE A 146 -6.24 -9.18 -1.18
CA ILE A 146 -5.35 -8.87 -0.07
C ILE A 146 -4.87 -10.19 0.54
N HIS A 147 -3.56 -10.25 0.79
CA HIS A 147 -2.93 -11.30 1.59
C HIS A 147 -2.61 -10.75 2.98
N ARG A 148 -3.01 -11.49 4.00
CA ARG A 148 -2.57 -11.25 5.39
C ARG A 148 -1.31 -12.05 5.66
N LEU A 149 -0.28 -11.39 6.16
CA LEU A 149 0.99 -11.94 6.59
C LEU A 149 1.06 -11.82 8.11
N ARG A 150 1.00 -12.95 8.81
CA ARG A 150 1.16 -13.01 10.27
C ARG A 150 2.52 -13.59 10.60
N GLY A 151 3.31 -12.89 11.41
CA GLY A 151 4.64 -13.35 11.82
C GLY A 151 4.59 -14.72 12.49
N LEU A 152 5.54 -15.59 12.15
CA LEU A 152 5.66 -16.94 12.73
C LEU A 152 6.45 -16.95 14.05
N SER A 153 7.13 -15.85 14.38
CA SER A 153 7.91 -15.69 15.62
C SER A 153 7.98 -14.21 16.02
N ASP A 154 8.25 -13.94 17.29
CA ASP A 154 8.37 -12.57 17.83
C ASP A 154 9.58 -11.80 17.30
N ASN A 155 10.52 -12.48 16.63
CA ASN A 155 11.67 -11.84 15.99
C ASN A 155 11.31 -11.15 14.66
N VAL A 156 10.09 -11.37 14.14
CA VAL A 156 9.62 -10.75 12.92
C VAL A 156 9.02 -9.39 13.26
N VAL A 157 9.68 -8.30 12.87
CA VAL A 157 9.23 -6.93 13.12
C VAL A 157 8.37 -6.43 11.95
N PRO A 158 7.04 -6.25 12.11
CA PRO A 158 6.17 -5.88 10.99
C PRO A 158 6.55 -4.56 10.31
N ASP A 159 6.89 -3.52 11.09
CA ASP A 159 7.27 -2.19 10.58
C ASP A 159 8.49 -2.27 9.65
N PHE A 160 9.47 -3.11 9.98
CA PHE A 160 10.61 -3.36 9.11
C PHE A 160 10.17 -3.88 7.73
N TYR A 161 9.25 -4.84 7.70
CA TYR A 161 8.79 -5.43 6.44
C TYR A 161 7.87 -4.51 5.65
N VAL A 162 7.16 -3.56 6.27
CA VAL A 162 6.50 -2.47 5.53
C VAL A 162 7.51 -1.66 4.74
N TYR A 163 8.57 -1.19 5.39
CA TYR A 163 9.60 -0.39 4.74
C TYR A 163 10.39 -1.19 3.71
N TRP A 164 10.70 -2.46 3.99
CA TRP A 164 11.37 -3.33 3.04
C TRP A 164 10.51 -3.54 1.79
N MET A 165 9.22 -3.87 1.96
CA MET A 165 8.31 -4.07 0.82
C MET A 165 8.20 -2.79 -0.02
N GLN A 166 8.08 -1.63 0.62
CA GLN A 166 8.05 -0.35 -0.08
C GLN A 166 9.35 -0.12 -0.87
N ALA A 167 10.52 -0.33 -0.26
CA ALA A 167 11.81 -0.17 -0.94
C ALA A 167 11.97 -1.17 -2.10
N ALA A 168 11.64 -2.44 -1.86
CA ALA A 168 11.79 -3.51 -2.84
C ALA A 168 10.93 -3.29 -4.09
N PHE A 169 9.69 -2.80 -3.94
CA PHE A 169 8.80 -2.50 -5.07
C PHE A 169 9.10 -1.14 -5.71
N GLN A 170 9.16 -0.06 -4.92
CA GLN A 170 9.20 1.30 -5.47
C GLN A 170 10.61 1.81 -5.81
N VAL A 171 11.64 1.31 -5.12
CA VAL A 171 13.01 1.83 -5.23
C VAL A 171 13.90 0.89 -6.02
N PHE A 172 13.82 -0.41 -5.74
CA PHE A 172 14.75 -1.41 -6.28
C PHE A 172 14.17 -2.23 -7.43
N GLY A 173 12.84 -2.28 -7.58
CA GLY A 173 12.20 -3.18 -8.54
C GLY A 173 12.57 -4.65 -8.31
N SER A 174 12.86 -5.05 -7.07
CA SER A 174 13.41 -6.38 -6.74
C SER A 174 12.50 -7.54 -7.09
N TYR A 175 11.19 -7.29 -7.20
CA TYR A 175 10.18 -8.29 -7.54
C TYR A 175 9.57 -8.05 -8.94
N SER A 176 10.16 -7.15 -9.73
CA SER A 176 9.70 -6.88 -11.09
C SER A 176 9.80 -8.16 -11.94
N GLY A 177 8.73 -8.45 -12.68
CA GLY A 177 8.60 -9.65 -13.50
C GLY A 177 8.28 -10.95 -12.75
N GLN A 178 8.15 -10.92 -11.41
CA GLN A 178 7.60 -12.04 -10.63
C GLN A 178 6.07 -11.98 -10.50
N GLU A 179 5.44 -10.95 -11.05
CA GLU A 179 3.99 -10.84 -11.23
C GLU A 179 3.53 -11.81 -12.34
N SER A 180 2.31 -12.35 -12.24
CA SER A 180 1.79 -13.20 -13.31
C SER A 180 1.74 -12.43 -14.63
N LYS A 181 2.18 -13.07 -15.72
CA LYS A 181 2.06 -12.53 -17.10
C LYS A 181 0.62 -12.66 -17.63
N THR A 182 -0.36 -12.23 -16.85
CA THR A 182 -1.75 -12.06 -17.28
C THR A 182 -2.00 -10.63 -17.75
N THR A 183 -3.09 -10.39 -18.48
CA THR A 183 -3.46 -9.04 -18.98
C THR A 183 -3.59 -7.99 -17.86
N ILE A 184 -3.79 -8.44 -16.62
CA ILE A 184 -3.71 -7.65 -15.40
C ILE A 184 -2.65 -8.31 -14.50
N PRO A 185 -1.58 -7.60 -14.09
CA PRO A 185 -0.58 -8.16 -13.19
C PRO A 185 -1.19 -8.51 -11.83
N ASN A 186 -0.92 -9.71 -11.33
CA ASN A 186 -1.29 -10.10 -9.97
C ASN A 186 -0.14 -10.81 -9.25
N LEU A 187 -0.14 -10.67 -7.93
CA LEU A 187 0.79 -11.31 -6.99
C LEU A 187 0.08 -12.40 -6.18
N SER A 188 0.21 -13.64 -6.64
CA SER A 188 -0.36 -14.79 -5.92
C SER A 188 0.34 -15.03 -4.59
N GLY A 189 -0.34 -15.70 -3.66
CA GLY A 189 0.24 -16.05 -2.37
C GLY A 189 1.49 -16.95 -2.46
N SER A 190 1.62 -17.78 -3.50
CA SER A 190 2.81 -18.61 -3.72
C SER A 190 4.02 -17.78 -4.17
N GLN A 191 3.80 -16.82 -5.08
CA GLN A 191 4.83 -15.85 -5.49
C GLN A 191 5.27 -15.02 -4.29
N LEU A 192 4.33 -14.48 -3.52
CA LEU A 192 4.61 -13.69 -2.32
C LEU A 192 5.45 -14.48 -1.31
N LYS A 193 5.10 -15.74 -1.01
CA LYS A 193 5.90 -16.62 -0.14
C LYS A 193 7.32 -16.85 -0.65
N SER A 194 7.53 -16.77 -1.96
CA SER A 194 8.82 -17.05 -2.59
C SER A 194 9.80 -15.87 -2.53
N PHE A 195 9.30 -14.65 -2.27
CA PHE A 195 10.09 -13.44 -2.22
C PHE A 195 11.26 -13.59 -1.26
N LYS A 196 12.44 -13.17 -1.73
CA LYS A 196 13.63 -13.07 -0.90
C LYS A 196 13.61 -11.74 -0.15
N VAL A 197 13.61 -11.83 1.17
CA VAL A 197 13.62 -10.69 2.08
C VAL A 197 14.80 -10.82 3.03
N PRO A 198 15.35 -9.71 3.57
CA PRO A 198 16.29 -9.77 4.67
C PRO A 198 15.67 -10.39 5.93
#